data_AF-A0A4P5SZI3-F1
#
_entry.id   AF-A0A4P5SZI3-F1
#
_cell.length_a   1.000
_cell.length_b   1.000
_cell.length_c   1.000
_cell.angle_alpha   90.00
_cell.angle_beta   90.00
_cell.angle_gamma   90.00
#
_symmetry.space_group_name_H-M   'P 1'
#
loop_
_entity.id
_entity.type
_entity.pdbx_description
1 polymer ?
#
loop_
_entity_poly.entity_id
_entity_poly.type
_entity_poly.pdbx_seq_one_letter_code
_entity_poly.pdbx_strand_id
1 'polypeptide(L)'
;MKKINTFLLGTALFGLLAFASEKVYVFKFSEPQINYHWQNLEAIKLMMDQSALPHNQVKQAVGAIDSLQKDMRSVLTIDTTAQPIK
;
A
#
# COMPACT_ATOMS: atom_id res chain seq x y z
N MET A 1 -31.49 -35.86 -16.63
CA MET A 1 -30.53 -35.89 -15.50
C MET A 1 -29.15 -35.30 -15.85
N LYS A 2 -28.47 -35.72 -16.93
CA LYS A 2 -27.11 -35.21 -17.29
C LYS A 2 -27.01 -33.69 -17.46
N LYS A 3 -27.99 -33.04 -18.12
CA LYS A 3 -27.99 -31.58 -18.37
C LYS A 3 -28.09 -30.73 -17.09
N ILE A 4 -28.80 -31.23 -16.08
CA ILE A 4 -28.95 -30.56 -14.78
C ILE A 4 -27.65 -30.63 -13.98
N ASN A 5 -26.96 -31.77 -14.00
CA ASN A 5 -25.63 -31.89 -13.38
C ASN A 5 -24.60 -30.98 -14.06
N THR A 6 -24.64 -30.84 -15.39
CA THR A 6 -23.74 -29.92 -16.09
C THR A 6 -24.02 -28.46 -15.73
N PHE A 7 -25.29 -28.09 -15.57
CA PHE A 7 -25.68 -26.74 -15.15
C PHE A 7 -25.25 -26.43 -13.72
N LEU A 8 -25.47 -27.36 -12.78
CA LEU A 8 -25.03 -27.26 -11.38
C LEU A 8 -23.50 -27.20 -11.25
N LEU A 9 -22.76 -27.95 -12.06
CA LEU A 9 -21.31 -27.93 -12.06
C LEU A 9 -20.78 -26.59 -12.61
N GLY A 10 -21.43 -26.05 -13.65
CA GLY A 10 -21.11 -24.75 -14.21
C GLY A 10 -21.31 -23.61 -13.21
N THR A 11 -22.46 -23.55 -12.53
CA THR A 11 -22.72 -22.51 -11.52
C THR A 11 -21.82 -22.61 -10.30
N ALA A 12 -21.45 -23.83 -9.87
CA ALA A 12 -20.48 -24.02 -8.80
C ALA A 12 -19.08 -23.48 -9.18
N LEU A 13 -18.63 -23.70 -10.41
CA LEU A 13 -17.36 -23.16 -10.92
C LEU A 13 -17.36 -21.63 -11.00
N PHE A 14 -18.45 -21.02 -11.48
CA PHE A 14 -18.58 -19.56 -11.51
C PHE A 14 -18.66 -18.95 -10.10
N GLY A 15 -19.27 -19.64 -9.13
CA GLY A 15 -19.33 -19.21 -7.74
C GLY A 15 -17.96 -19.20 -7.04
N LEU A 16 -17.05 -20.12 -7.40
CA LEU A 16 -15.70 -20.17 -6.82
C LEU A 16 -14.81 -19.00 -7.27
N LEU A 17 -15.06 -18.44 -8.47
CA LEU A 17 -14.30 -17.30 -8.99
C LEU A 17 -14.77 -15.95 -8.43
N ALA A 18 -15.96 -15.91 -7.82
CA ALA A 18 -16.55 -14.67 -7.30
C ALA A 18 -15.87 -14.12 -6.04
N PHE A 19 -15.03 -14.92 -5.36
CA PHE A 19 -14.44 -14.56 -4.06
C PHE A 19 -13.02 -13.97 -4.12
N ALA A 20 -12.45 -13.75 -5.31
CA ALA A 20 -11.06 -13.30 -5.46
C ALA A 20 -10.90 -11.80 -5.81
N SER A 21 -11.87 -10.95 -5.48
CA SER A 21 -11.77 -9.51 -5.75
C SER A 21 -11.14 -8.76 -4.57
N GLU A 22 -9.82 -8.62 -4.56
CA GLU A 22 -9.11 -7.73 -3.64
C GLU A 22 -9.28 -6.26 -4.09
N LYS A 23 -9.80 -5.41 -3.19
CA LYS A 23 -9.96 -3.98 -3.47
C LYS A 23 -8.63 -3.27 -3.21
N VAL A 24 -7.84 -3.05 -4.25
CA VAL A 24 -6.58 -2.31 -4.16
C VAL A 24 -6.83 -0.83 -4.38
N TYR A 25 -6.44 0.01 -3.41
CA TYR A 25 -6.42 1.47 -3.54
C TYR A 25 -5.03 1.91 -3.96
N VAL A 26 -4.92 2.59 -5.11
CA VAL A 26 -3.64 3.11 -5.61
C VAL A 26 -3.56 4.61 -5.34
N PHE A 27 -2.62 5.00 -4.49
CA PHE A 27 -2.29 6.41 -4.24
C PHE A 27 -1.11 6.81 -5.11
N LYS A 28 -1.30 7.80 -5.99
CA LYS A 28 -0.22 8.40 -6.78
C LYS A 28 0.14 9.75 -6.17
N PHE A 29 1.43 9.97 -5.95
CA PHE A 29 1.98 11.23 -5.46
C PHE A 29 2.93 11.81 -6.49
N SER A 30 3.06 13.13 -6.53
CA SER A 30 4.16 13.77 -7.25
C SER A 30 5.47 13.65 -6.45
N GLU A 31 6.60 13.70 -7.13
CA GLU A 31 7.93 13.69 -6.50
C GLU A 31 8.07 14.71 -5.34
N PRO A 32 7.67 15.99 -5.48
CA PRO A 32 7.77 16.94 -4.36
C PRO A 32 6.85 16.58 -3.19
N GLN A 33 5.69 15.96 -3.42
CA GLN A 33 4.81 15.50 -2.34
C GLN A 33 5.44 14.35 -1.56
N ILE A 34 6.03 13.36 -2.25
CA ILE A 34 6.71 12.24 -1.59
C ILE A 34 7.88 12.75 -0.75
N ASN A 35 8.68 13.67 -1.28
CA ASN A 35 9.81 14.23 -0.55
C ASN A 35 9.34 15.01 0.70
N TYR A 36 8.26 15.78 0.60
CA TYR A 36 7.67 16.47 1.74
C TYR A 36 7.22 15.49 2.84
N HIS A 37 6.50 14.42 2.48
CA HIS A 37 6.07 13.41 3.44
C HIS A 37 7.26 12.65 4.04
N TRP A 38 8.30 12.36 3.25
CA TRP A 38 9.52 11.72 3.75
C TRP A 38 10.19 12.55 4.84
N GLN A 39 10.38 13.85 4.61
CA GLN A 39 11.02 14.75 5.57
C GLN A 39 10.21 14.89 6.86
N ASN A 40 8.88 14.97 6.76
CA ASN A 40 8.01 15.01 7.94
C ASN A 40 8.13 13.72 8.77
N LEU A 41 8.18 12.56 8.12
CA LEU A 41 8.36 11.27 8.82
C LEU A 41 9.71 11.18 9.54
N GLU A 42 10.79 11.67 8.93
CA GLU A 42 12.10 11.77 9.60
C GLU A 42 12.07 12.70 10.82
N ALA A 43 11.42 13.85 10.70
CA ALA A 43 11.27 14.79 11.81
C ALA A 43 10.48 14.16 12.98
N ILE A 44 9.42 13.40 12.68
CA ILE A 44 8.63 12.69 13.69
C ILE A 44 9.47 11.59 14.37
N LYS A 45 10.28 10.82 13.63
CA LYS A 45 11.19 9.82 14.24
C LYS A 45 12.13 10.46 15.25
N LEU A 46 12.77 11.57 14.86
CA LEU A 46 13.66 12.32 15.75
C LEU A 46 12.93 12.81 17.00
N MET A 47 11.73 13.35 16.85
CA MET A 47 10.90 13.79 17.97
C MET A 47 10.53 12.62 18.90
N MET A 48 10.29 11.44 18.34
CA MET A 48 9.96 10.24 19.12
C MET A 48 11.15 9.72 19.91
N ASP A 49 12.35 9.72 19.33
CA ASP A 49 13.58 9.35 20.03
C ASP A 49 13.92 10.30 21.18
N GLN A 50 13.55 11.59 21.05
CA GLN A 50 13.74 12.60 22.09
C GLN A 50 12.59 12.67 23.09
N SER A 51 11.49 11.95 22.86
CA SER A 51 10.31 12.00 23.71
C SER A 51 10.53 11.27 25.03
N ALA A 52 9.80 11.67 26.07
CA ALA A 52 9.78 10.98 27.37
C ALA A 52 8.88 9.71 27.36
N LEU A 53 8.62 9.13 26.17
CA LEU A 53 7.80 7.94 26.05
C LEU A 53 8.58 6.67 26.44
N PRO A 54 7.89 5.61 26.88
CA PRO A 54 8.49 4.30 27.07
C PRO A 54 9.22 3.80 25.82
N HIS A 55 10.44 3.28 25.99
CA HIS A 55 11.30 2.86 24.86
C HIS A 55 10.64 1.86 23.90
N ASN A 56 9.77 0.98 24.41
CA ASN A 56 9.00 0.05 23.60
C ASN A 56 7.97 0.75 22.70
N GLN A 57 7.33 1.82 23.18
CA GLN A 57 6.38 2.61 22.40
C GLN A 57 7.09 3.42 21.32
N VAL A 58 8.26 3.99 21.65
CA VAL A 58 9.12 4.68 20.68
C VAL A 58 9.54 3.74 19.57
N LYS A 59 10.05 2.54 19.90
CA LYS A 59 10.40 1.52 18.90
C LYS A 59 9.23 1.09 18.03
N GLN A 60 8.05 0.94 18.60
CA GLN A 60 6.85 0.59 17.84
C GLN A 60 6.46 1.72 16.86
N ALA A 61 6.49 2.97 17.30
CA ALA A 61 6.18 4.13 16.46
C ALA A 61 7.22 4.31 15.34
N VAL A 62 8.51 4.26 15.67
CA VAL A 62 9.60 4.35 14.68
C VAL A 62 9.52 3.19 13.68
N GLY A 63 9.26 1.96 14.14
CA GLY A 63 9.09 0.82 13.25
C GLY A 63 7.88 0.95 12.30
N ALA A 64 6.79 1.56 12.76
CA ALA A 64 5.65 1.87 11.90
C ALA A 64 6.01 2.94 10.84
N ILE A 65 6.76 3.97 11.23
CA ILE A 65 7.25 4.99 10.30
C ILE A 65 8.18 4.38 9.25
N ASP A 66 9.11 3.52 9.66
CA ASP A 66 10.04 2.85 8.74
C ASP A 66 9.29 1.94 7.75
N SER A 67 8.22 1.26 8.19
CA SER A 67 7.34 0.49 7.31
C SER A 67 6.67 1.39 6.27
N LEU A 68 6.11 2.54 6.68
CA LEU A 68 5.48 3.49 5.76
C LEU A 68 6.49 4.06 4.75
N GLN A 69 7.71 4.38 5.20
CA GLN A 69 8.78 4.83 4.32
C GLN A 69 9.20 3.74 3.32
N LYS A 70 9.26 2.48 3.76
CA LYS A 70 9.53 1.34 2.87
C LYS A 70 8.44 1.20 1.81
N ASP A 71 7.18 1.29 2.19
CA ASP A 71 6.06 1.22 1.25
C ASP A 71 6.10 2.40 0.27
N MET A 72 6.38 3.61 0.75
CA MET A 72 6.52 4.80 -0.10
C MET A 72 7.65 4.64 -1.13
N ARG A 73 8.76 3.99 -0.77
CA ARG A 73 9.83 3.63 -1.72
C ARG A 73 9.43 2.58 -2.73
N SER A 74 8.56 1.64 -2.35
CA SER A 74 8.04 0.65 -3.31
C SER A 74 7.12 1.28 -4.36
N VAL A 75 6.40 2.35 -3.98
CA VAL A 75 5.49 3.09 -4.85
C VAL A 75 6.20 4.17 -5.68
N LEU A 76 7.46 4.51 -5.35
CA LEU A 76 8.37 5.27 -6.22
C LEU A 76 8.79 4.44 -7.45
N THR A 77 7.83 3.92 -8.19
CA THR A 77 8.05 3.49 -9.57
C THR A 77 8.09 4.77 -10.38
N ILE A 78 9.26 5.12 -10.92
CA ILE A 78 9.40 6.32 -11.74
C ILE A 78 8.59 6.07 -13.03
N ASP A 79 7.36 6.57 -13.08
CA ASP A 79 6.58 6.69 -14.31
C ASP A 79 7.25 7.78 -15.18
N THR A 80 8.41 7.49 -15.80
CA THR A 80 9.05 8.35 -16.82
C THR A 80 8.31 8.23 -18.16
N THR A 81 6.98 8.33 -18.14
CA THR A 81 6.18 8.54 -19.35
C THR A 81 5.62 9.96 -19.35
N ALA A 82 6.48 10.94 -19.09
CA ALA A 82 6.23 12.30 -19.54
C ALA A 82 6.44 12.31 -21.05
N GLN A 83 5.38 12.08 -21.83
CA GLN A 83 5.37 12.47 -23.24
C GLN A 83 5.69 13.98 -23.28
N PRO A 84 6.70 14.42 -24.06
CA PRO A 84 6.93 15.85 -24.26
C PRO A 84 5.67 16.44 -24.88
N ILE A 85 5.11 17.44 -24.21
CA ILE A 85 4.02 18.25 -24.76
C ILE A 85 4.57 18.87 -26.06
N LYS A 86 3.95 18.52 -27.19
CA LYS A 86 4.23 19.12 -28.50
C LYS A 86 3.81 20.58 -28.55
#